data_AF-A0AAU3ZCZ9-F1
#
_entry.id   AF-A0AAU3ZCZ9-F1
#
_cell.length_a   1.000
_cell.length_b   1.000
_cell.length_c   1.000
_cell.angle_alpha   90.00
_cell.angle_beta   90.00
_cell.angle_gamma   90.00
#
_symmetry.space_group_name_H-M   'P 1'
#
loop_
_entity.id
_entity.type
_entity.pdbx_description
1 polymer ?
#
loop_
_entity_poly.entity_id
_entity_poly.type
_entity_poly.pdbx_seq_one_letter_code
_entity_poly.pdbx_strand_id
1 'polypeptide(L)'
;MWHDDGTVDHIFYRASAKGYYRDHIILHEICHMLEFENRELLDVGMHKIEERLAGAPAYSNETEELAEIFSSMVLACVEHKRRHTKRTAAERRVRDLFGVSGGAAHA
;
A
#
# COMPACT_ATOMS: atom_id res chain seq x y z
N MET A 1 -0.28 -0.67 16.34
CA MET A 1 0.82 -1.25 17.13
C MET A 1 0.96 -2.71 16.77
N TRP A 2 2.12 -3.09 16.28
CA TRP A 2 2.53 -4.47 16.05
C TRP A 2 3.17 -5.10 17.29
N HIS A 3 3.01 -6.41 17.43
CA HIS A 3 3.62 -7.24 18.46
C HIS A 3 3.91 -8.64 17.92
N ASP A 4 5.15 -9.10 18.07
CA ASP A 4 5.55 -10.50 17.86
C ASP A 4 5.43 -11.27 19.18
N ASP A 5 4.60 -12.31 19.23
CA ASP A 5 4.45 -13.19 20.39
C ASP A 5 5.39 -14.43 20.34
N GLY A 6 6.26 -14.50 19.34
CA GLY A 6 7.18 -15.61 19.06
C GLY A 6 6.55 -16.75 18.24
N THR A 7 5.25 -16.68 17.91
CA THR A 7 4.53 -17.65 17.09
C THR A 7 3.82 -17.00 15.91
N VAL A 8 3.25 -15.81 16.12
CA VAL A 8 2.56 -15.04 15.08
C VAL A 8 2.65 -13.54 15.36
N ASP A 9 2.70 -12.76 14.29
CA ASP A 9 2.61 -11.31 14.36
C ASP A 9 1.18 -10.83 14.55
N HIS A 10 0.98 -9.94 15.52
CA HIS A 10 -0.30 -9.31 15.80
C HIS A 10 -0.24 -7.82 15.49
N ILE A 11 -1.25 -7.32 14.75
CA ILE A 11 -1.43 -5.88 14.52
C ILE A 11 -2.69 -5.40 15.26
N PHE A 12 -2.50 -4.55 16.26
CA PHE A 12 -3.56 -3.93 17.04
C PHE A 12 -3.87 -2.53 16.52
N TYR A 13 -5.17 -2.28 16.31
CA TYR A 13 -5.72 -0.98 15.97
C TYR A 13 -7.05 -0.77 16.69
N ARG A 14 -7.47 0.49 16.85
CA ARG A 14 -8.76 0.80 17.50
C ARG A 14 -9.92 0.27 16.66
N ALA A 15 -10.92 -0.35 17.29
CA ALA A 15 -12.11 -0.87 16.60
C ALA A 15 -12.89 0.21 15.80
N SER A 16 -12.72 1.48 16.16
CA SER A 16 -13.28 2.62 15.42
C SER A 16 -12.54 2.97 14.13
N ALA A 17 -11.33 2.47 13.90
CA ALA A 17 -10.57 2.73 12.70
C ALA A 17 -11.22 1.99 11.50
N LYS A 18 -11.51 2.73 10.43
CA LYS A 18 -12.21 2.21 9.25
C LYS A 18 -11.60 2.75 7.95
N GLY A 19 -11.79 1.98 6.88
CA GLY A 19 -11.40 2.38 5.52
C GLY A 19 -9.93 2.78 5.44
N TYR A 20 -9.67 3.91 4.76
CA TYR A 20 -8.32 4.44 4.54
C TYR A 20 -7.49 4.52 5.83
N TYR A 21 -8.07 5.00 6.93
CA TYR A 21 -7.34 5.18 8.18
C TYR A 21 -6.92 3.85 8.82
N ARG A 22 -7.78 2.82 8.74
CA ARG A 22 -7.41 1.46 9.20
C ARG A 22 -6.32 0.87 8.32
N ASP A 23 -6.48 1.00 7.00
CA ASP A 23 -5.56 0.41 6.04
C ASP A 23 -4.17 1.08 6.13
N HIS A 24 -4.12 2.39 6.41
CA HIS A 24 -2.89 3.13 6.73
C HIS A 24 -2.20 2.56 7.97
N ILE A 25 -2.91 2.42 9.09
CA ILE A 25 -2.34 1.85 10.32
C ILE A 25 -1.77 0.46 10.06
N ILE A 26 -2.49 -0.41 9.34
CA ILE A 26 -2.01 -1.77 9.07
C ILE A 26 -0.72 -1.73 8.23
N LEU A 27 -0.68 -0.92 7.19
CA LEU A 27 0.51 -0.80 6.32
C LEU A 27 1.69 -0.19 7.06
N HIS A 28 1.44 0.75 7.96
CA HIS A 28 2.46 1.36 8.81
C HIS A 28 3.17 0.30 9.68
N GLU A 29 2.38 -0.54 10.35
CA GLU A 29 2.93 -1.58 11.22
C GLU A 29 3.59 -2.72 10.42
N ILE A 30 3.11 -3.03 9.22
CA ILE A 30 3.80 -3.95 8.30
C ILE A 30 5.19 -3.39 7.92
N CYS A 31 5.33 -2.08 7.74
CA CYS A 31 6.63 -1.48 7.47
C CYS A 31 7.62 -1.73 8.61
N HIS A 32 7.17 -1.57 9.86
CA HIS A 32 7.97 -1.87 11.05
C HIS A 32 8.41 -3.34 11.11
N MET A 33 7.51 -4.27 10.76
CA MET A 33 7.84 -5.69 10.65
C MET A 33 8.94 -5.95 9.60
N LEU A 34 8.78 -5.36 8.41
CA LEU A 34 9.72 -5.54 7.31
C LEU A 34 11.09 -4.91 7.60
N GLU A 35 11.14 -3.80 8.33
CA GLU A 35 12.41 -3.20 8.75
C GLU A 35 13.17 -4.12 9.69
N PHE A 36 12.45 -4.78 10.61
CA PHE A 36 13.02 -5.71 11.56
C PHE A 36 13.59 -6.98 10.90
N GLU A 37 12.87 -7.55 9.92
CA GLU A 37 13.26 -8.83 9.31
C GLU A 37 14.12 -8.69 8.05
N ASN A 38 13.89 -7.66 7.22
CA ASN A 38 14.42 -7.57 5.86
C ASN A 38 14.68 -6.13 5.41
N ARG A 39 15.53 -5.40 6.15
CA ARG A 39 15.89 -4.00 5.85
C ARG A 39 16.37 -3.77 4.41
N GLU A 40 17.06 -4.74 3.80
CA GLU A 40 17.52 -4.66 2.41
C GLU A 40 16.38 -4.59 1.38
N LEU A 41 15.24 -5.21 1.64
CA LEU A 41 14.08 -5.18 0.73
C LEU A 41 13.38 -3.81 0.74
N LEU A 42 13.40 -3.13 1.88
CA LEU A 42 12.90 -1.77 2.00
C LEU A 42 13.82 -0.78 1.29
N ASP A 43 15.13 -0.94 1.42
CA ASP A 43 16.14 -0.02 0.87
C ASP A 43 16.10 0.07 -0.68
N VAL A 44 15.94 -1.08 -1.35
CA VAL A 44 15.81 -1.15 -2.82
C VAL A 44 14.53 -0.49 -3.34
N GLY A 45 13.45 -0.56 -2.56
CA GLY A 45 12.21 0.15 -2.84
C GLY A 45 12.34 1.66 -2.61
N MET A 46 13.06 2.04 -1.55
CA MET A 46 13.11 3.39 -0.97
C MET A 46 14.01 4.38 -1.69
N HIS A 47 15.12 3.95 -2.30
CA HIS A 47 15.93 4.85 -3.11
C HIS A 47 15.19 5.47 -4.31
N LYS A 48 14.12 4.84 -4.80
CA LYS A 48 13.23 5.39 -5.84
C LYS A 48 12.14 6.32 -5.27
N ILE A 49 12.03 6.39 -3.95
CA ILE A 49 10.92 6.99 -3.21
C ILE A 49 11.32 8.34 -2.60
N GLU A 50 12.51 8.42 -1.99
CA GLU A 50 13.03 9.67 -1.40
C GLU A 50 13.11 10.81 -2.43
N GLU A 51 13.43 10.48 -3.69
CA GLU A 51 13.52 11.45 -4.79
C GLU A 51 12.17 12.15 -5.11
N ARG A 52 11.04 11.59 -4.65
CA ARG A 52 9.69 12.11 -4.94
C ARG A 52 9.04 12.87 -3.78
N LEU A 53 9.62 12.87 -2.58
CA LEU A 53 8.97 13.35 -1.35
C LEU A 53 9.70 14.49 -0.63
N ALA A 54 10.55 15.25 -1.34
CA ALA A 54 11.16 16.48 -0.82
C ALA A 54 10.08 17.45 -0.29
N GLY A 55 9.87 17.47 1.03
CA GLY A 55 8.87 18.31 1.71
C GLY A 55 8.02 17.63 2.80
N ALA A 56 8.34 16.39 3.22
CA ALA A 56 7.61 15.69 4.28
C ALA A 56 7.83 16.33 5.68
N PRO A 57 6.84 16.23 6.60
CA PRO A 57 6.95 16.78 7.97
C PRO A 57 8.01 16.04 8.80
N ALA A 58 8.52 16.70 9.85
CA ALA A 58 9.49 16.10 10.76
C ALA A 58 8.84 15.02 11.63
N TYR A 59 9.23 13.76 11.42
CA TYR A 59 8.79 12.62 12.22
C TYR A 59 9.71 12.41 13.43
N SER A 60 9.23 11.67 14.43
CA SER A 60 9.92 11.48 15.72
C SER A 60 11.23 10.68 15.64
N ASN A 61 11.41 9.89 14.57
CA ASN A 61 12.64 9.19 14.19
C ASN A 61 12.53 8.68 12.74
N GLU A 62 13.65 8.24 12.15
CA GLU A 62 13.73 7.76 10.76
C GLU A 62 12.82 6.54 10.47
N THR A 63 12.64 5.67 11.46
CA THR A 63 11.75 4.49 11.37
C THR A 63 10.27 4.87 11.20
N GLU A 64 9.78 5.84 11.97
CA GLU A 64 8.41 6.34 11.84
C GLU A 64 8.21 7.10 10.52
N GLU A 65 9.21 7.86 10.07
CA GLU A 65 9.18 8.50 8.75
C GLU A 65 9.05 7.46 7.62
N LEU A 66 9.85 6.40 7.69
CA LEU A 66 9.84 5.32 6.72
C LEU A 66 8.47 4.63 6.63
N ALA A 67 7.88 4.31 7.79
CA ALA A 67 6.57 3.67 7.87
C ALA A 67 5.44 4.56 7.31
N GLU A 68 5.50 5.88 7.54
CA GLU A 68 4.54 6.85 7.00
C GLU A 68 4.65 6.99 5.48
N ILE A 69 5.89 7.06 4.97
CA ILE A 69 6.15 7.13 3.53
C ILE A 69 5.64 5.86 2.84
N PHE A 70 6.00 4.69 3.37
CA PHE A 70 5.59 3.40 2.83
C PHE A 70 4.07 3.27 2.76
N SER A 71 3.38 3.48 3.88
CA SER A 71 1.93 3.33 3.97
C SER A 71 1.19 4.28 3.03
N SER A 72 1.60 5.55 3.00
CA SER A 72 1.05 6.57 2.11
C SER A 72 1.21 6.21 0.64
N MET A 73 2.38 5.70 0.25
CA MET A 73 2.65 5.32 -1.14
C MET A 73 1.89 4.09 -1.60
N VAL A 74 1.81 3.06 -0.76
CA VAL A 74 1.04 1.86 -1.08
C VAL A 74 -0.43 2.23 -1.29
N LEU A 75 -0.99 3.06 -0.41
CA LEU A 75 -2.37 3.55 -0.55
C LEU A 75 -2.54 4.39 -1.81
N ALA A 76 -1.63 5.32 -2.10
CA ALA A 76 -1.68 6.13 -3.32
C ALA A 76 -1.59 5.26 -4.60
N CYS A 77 -0.75 4.22 -4.60
CA CYS A 77 -0.64 3.28 -5.71
C CYS A 77 -1.92 2.47 -5.90
N VAL A 78 -2.51 1.98 -4.81
CA VAL A 78 -3.80 1.27 -4.86
C VAL A 78 -4.92 2.19 -5.32
N GLU A 79 -4.97 3.43 -4.85
CA GLU A 79 -5.94 4.42 -5.32
C GLU A 79 -5.76 4.74 -6.80
N HIS A 80 -4.53 4.98 -7.24
CA HIS A 80 -4.21 5.19 -8.65
C HIS A 80 -4.67 3.98 -9.48
N LYS A 81 -4.30 2.76 -9.08
CA LYS A 81 -4.76 1.54 -9.74
C LYS A 81 -6.27 1.41 -9.74
N ARG A 82 -6.98 1.75 -8.66
CA ARG A 82 -8.46 1.75 -8.60
C ARG A 82 -9.08 2.78 -9.54
N ARG A 83 -8.49 3.98 -9.62
CA ARG A 83 -8.93 5.04 -10.53
C ARG A 83 -8.70 4.65 -12.00
N HIS A 84 -7.61 3.95 -12.29
CA HIS A 84 -7.24 3.49 -13.63
C HIS A 84 -7.82 2.11 -14.03
N THR A 85 -8.29 1.29 -13.07
CA THR A 85 -9.05 0.04 -13.35
C THR A 85 -10.54 0.30 -13.57
N LYS A 86 -11.05 1.49 -13.26
CA LYS A 86 -12.26 1.99 -13.92
C LYS A 86 -11.89 2.24 -15.39
N ARG A 87 -11.92 1.17 -16.19
CA ARG A 87 -11.58 1.14 -17.63
C ARG A 87 -11.86 2.49 -18.26
N THR A 88 -10.87 3.10 -18.88
CA THR A 88 -11.09 4.37 -19.56
C THR A 88 -12.19 4.21 -20.62
N ALA A 89 -12.86 5.30 -21.00
CA ALA A 89 -13.87 5.20 -22.06
C ALA A 89 -13.27 4.62 -23.36
N ALA A 90 -11.97 4.83 -23.60
CA ALA A 90 -11.22 4.21 -24.68
C ALA A 90 -11.09 2.69 -24.50
N GLU A 91 -10.66 2.20 -23.34
CA GLU A 91 -10.55 0.77 -23.06
C GLU A 91 -11.89 0.04 -23.08
N ARG A 92 -12.98 0.72 -22.66
CA ARG A 92 -14.35 0.19 -22.85
C ARG A 92 -14.69 0.05 -24.33
N ARG A 93 -14.45 1.10 -25.12
CA ARG A 93 -14.69 1.08 -26.57
C ARG A 93 -13.86 0.01 -27.27
N VAL A 94 -12.58 -0.13 -26.94
CA VAL A 94 -11.68 -1.15 -27.50
C VAL A 94 -12.20 -2.55 -27.16
N ARG A 95 -12.58 -2.82 -25.91
CA ARG A 95 -13.18 -4.11 -25.54
C ARG A 95 -14.48 -4.39 -26.31
N ASP A 96 -15.35 -3.39 -26.46
CA ASP A 96 -16.61 -3.54 -27.19
C ASP A 96 -16.34 -3.74 -28.71
N LEU A 97 -15.24 -3.18 -29.24
CA LEU A 97 -14.77 -3.37 -30.62
C LEU A 97 -14.15 -4.76 -30.86
N PHE A 98 -13.42 -5.30 -29.88
CA PHE A 98 -12.72 -6.59 -29.98
C PHE A 98 -13.47 -7.76 -29.30
N GLY A 99 -14.71 -7.56 -28.86
CA GLY A 99 -15.61 -8.63 -28.41
C GLY A 99 -15.17 -9.41 -27.17
N VAL A 100 -14.20 -8.94 -26.38
CA VAL A 100 -13.72 -9.68 -25.20
C VAL A 100 -14.68 -9.44 -24.03
N SER A 101 -15.74 -10.25 -23.97
CA SER A 101 -16.57 -10.43 -22.78
C SER A 101 -15.73 -11.03 -21.66
N GLY A 102 -15.24 -10.16 -20.77
CA GLY A 102 -14.77 -10.59 -19.46
C GLY A 102 -15.96 -11.09 -18.66
N GLY A 103 -16.18 -12.39 -18.65
CA GLY A 103 -17.16 -13.08 -17.82
C GLY A 103 -16.94 -14.57 -17.93
N ALA A 104 -16.36 -15.16 -16.88
CA ALA A 104 -16.32 -16.61 -16.73
C ALA A 104 -17.73 -17.19 -16.85
N ALA A 105 -17.89 -18.23 -17.66
CA ALA A 105 -19.01 -19.15 -17.61
C ALA A 105 -18.46 -20.58 -17.80
N HIS A 106 -18.52 -21.33 -16.70
CA HIS A 106 -18.44 -22.79 -16.52
C HIS A 106 -18.16 -23.69 -17.74
N ALA A 107 -17.12 -24.52 -17.60
CA ALA A 107 -17.22 -25.98 -17.63
C ALA A 107 -16.11 -26.57 -16.75
#